data_AF-A0A5C6MVV6-F1
#
_entry.id   AF-A0A5C6MVV6-F1
#
_cell.length_a   1.000
_cell.length_b   1.000
_cell.length_c   1.000
_cell.angle_alpha   90.00
_cell.angle_beta   90.00
_cell.angle_gamma   90.00
#
_symmetry.space_group_name_H-M   'P 1'
#
loop_
_entity.id
_entity.type
_entity.pdbx_description
1 polymer ?
#
loop_
_entity_poly.entity_id
_entity_poly.type
_entity_poly.pdbx_seq_one_letter_code
_entity_poly.pdbx_strand_id
1 'polypeptide(L)'
;MQIGQSPEPACSQPLSMTPYHKLPYPYPPNPPQIHVHTDPVVLVLVESQYSQLGQDIVAILESLHYRFHMEIASGKGDLPPLTEKGHGRYSLIIYENLLKYTNVDMWNRQLLHQYCTEYTVGVIGFYRSTENSPPLLKLRGLPVVLRTNQLLFDCCVVSSSPLLHLTKPGTDRGNLPGEDWTTFSSNHSSYQAVLQARSKDGAGASSGDSPESGFNSGLQATVVQDMGLYDGVRRVLFGKGLGYWLHKLILVDAISYLTDRKLMLGLERHILVDIDDIFVGKEGTRMTAKDVKIFFQAKCKFSVSTNDIPSSSSSSPSSSSLSSKSSSPHHLHHHCHHHHHHHHHHHHQHNPSSSPPSSA
;
A
#
# COMPACT_ATOMS: atom_id res chain seq x y z
N MET A 1 -2.09 -20.84 -29.40
CA MET A 1 -2.58 -20.84 -28.01
C MET A 1 -3.34 -19.54 -27.80
N GLN A 2 -4.66 -19.62 -27.61
CA GLN A 2 -5.48 -18.46 -27.27
C GLN A 2 -5.03 -17.94 -25.90
N ILE A 3 -4.68 -16.66 -25.84
CA ILE A 3 -4.48 -15.94 -24.59
C ILE A 3 -5.87 -15.85 -23.96
N GLY A 4 -6.13 -16.71 -22.97
CA GLY A 4 -7.38 -16.69 -22.21
C GLY A 4 -7.52 -15.34 -21.52
N GLN A 5 -8.68 -14.71 -21.70
CA GLN A 5 -9.06 -13.55 -20.90
C GLN A 5 -8.91 -13.91 -19.42
N SER A 6 -8.16 -13.09 -18.67
CA SER A 6 -8.10 -13.21 -17.21
C SER A 6 -9.52 -13.22 -16.67
N PRO A 7 -9.90 -14.17 -15.79
CA PRO A 7 -11.22 -14.14 -15.19
C PRO A 7 -11.39 -12.79 -14.48
N GLU A 8 -12.52 -12.13 -14.76
CA GLU A 8 -12.93 -10.90 -14.09
C GLU A 8 -12.87 -11.11 -12.55
N PRO A 9 -12.34 -10.16 -11.76
CA PRO A 9 -12.21 -10.36 -10.32
C PRO A 9 -13.58 -10.59 -9.70
N ALA A 10 -13.69 -11.38 -8.62
CA ALA A 10 -15.01 -11.73 -8.06
C ALA A 10 -15.86 -10.51 -7.62
N CYS A 11 -15.24 -9.33 -7.50
CA CYS A 11 -15.86 -8.04 -7.20
C CYS A 11 -16.06 -7.12 -8.42
N SER A 12 -15.83 -7.56 -9.68
CA SER A 12 -15.95 -6.71 -10.88
C SER A 12 -17.36 -6.55 -11.41
N GLN A 13 -18.34 -7.30 -10.91
CA GLN A 13 -19.72 -7.07 -11.36
C GLN A 13 -20.14 -5.64 -10.97
N PRO A 14 -20.70 -4.87 -11.91
CA PRO A 14 -21.15 -3.52 -11.61
C PRO A 14 -22.25 -3.64 -10.56
N LEU A 15 -21.92 -3.27 -9.32
CA LEU A 15 -22.91 -3.01 -8.29
C LEU A 15 -23.94 -2.07 -8.91
N SER A 16 -25.20 -2.52 -8.96
CA SER A 16 -26.36 -1.72 -9.41
C SER A 16 -26.16 -0.27 -9.00
N MET A 17 -25.91 0.60 -9.98
CA MET A 17 -25.73 2.05 -9.86
C MET A 17 -25.44 2.50 -8.43
N THR A 18 -24.22 2.27 -7.96
CA THR A 18 -23.78 2.94 -6.73
C THR A 18 -24.00 4.45 -6.96
N PRO A 19 -24.51 5.20 -5.97
CA PRO A 19 -24.82 6.63 -6.13
C PRO A 19 -23.59 7.50 -6.51
N TYR A 20 -22.41 6.89 -6.56
CA TYR A 20 -21.11 7.48 -6.75
C TYR A 20 -20.59 7.55 -8.18
N HIS A 21 -21.25 6.92 -9.15
CA HIS A 21 -20.93 7.13 -10.57
C HIS A 21 -21.12 8.60 -11.02
N LYS A 22 -21.74 9.42 -10.16
CA LYS A 22 -21.98 10.86 -10.36
C LYS A 22 -21.02 11.78 -9.58
N LEU A 23 -20.12 11.26 -8.74
CA LEU A 23 -19.13 12.11 -8.09
C LEU A 23 -17.99 12.43 -9.08
N PRO A 24 -17.49 13.68 -9.13
CA PRO A 24 -16.34 14.03 -9.96
C PRO A 24 -15.14 13.17 -9.56
N TYR A 25 -14.47 12.57 -10.53
CA TYR A 25 -13.23 11.83 -10.32
C TYR A 25 -12.04 12.75 -10.61
N PRO A 26 -11.08 12.93 -9.68
CA PRO A 26 -11.05 12.41 -8.30
C PRO A 26 -11.97 13.20 -7.34
N TYR A 27 -12.55 12.51 -6.35
CA TYR A 27 -13.35 13.12 -5.28
C TYR A 27 -12.58 13.14 -3.95
N PRO A 28 -12.65 14.21 -3.14
CA PRO A 28 -13.41 15.44 -3.36
C PRO A 28 -12.87 16.28 -4.53
N PRO A 29 -13.74 16.98 -5.28
CA PRO A 29 -13.30 17.95 -6.27
C PRO A 29 -12.42 19.00 -5.56
N ASN A 30 -11.38 19.49 -6.25
CA ASN A 30 -10.47 20.50 -5.73
C ASN A 30 -11.25 21.58 -4.96
N PRO A 31 -11.11 21.65 -3.62
CA PRO A 31 -11.85 22.64 -2.84
C PRO A 31 -11.43 24.05 -3.29
N PRO A 32 -12.35 25.03 -3.29
CA PRO A 32 -11.97 26.43 -3.49
C PRO A 32 -10.84 26.76 -2.52
N GLN A 33 -9.76 27.36 -3.03
CA GLN A 33 -8.52 27.64 -2.31
C GLN A 33 -8.72 28.65 -1.17
N ILE A 34 -9.39 28.24 -0.09
CA ILE A 34 -9.19 28.84 1.23
C ILE A 34 -7.92 28.14 1.73
N HIS A 35 -6.77 28.78 1.53
CA HIS A 35 -5.46 28.23 1.87
C HIS A 35 -5.31 28.06 3.39
N VAL A 36 -5.90 26.99 3.93
CA VAL A 36 -5.55 26.49 5.24
C VAL A 36 -4.40 25.50 5.04
N HIS A 37 -3.18 25.98 5.27
CA HIS A 37 -1.96 25.22 5.00
C HIS A 37 -1.73 24.17 6.09
N THR A 38 -1.39 22.95 5.67
CA THR A 38 -0.87 21.89 6.54
C THR A 38 0.54 21.53 6.14
N ASP A 39 1.41 21.28 7.11
CA ASP A 39 2.73 20.74 6.82
C ASP A 39 2.61 19.29 6.29
N PRO A 40 3.43 18.88 5.30
CA PRO A 40 3.45 17.51 4.81
C PRO A 40 4.18 16.61 5.82
N VAL A 41 3.53 16.42 6.97
CA VAL A 41 3.98 15.60 8.10
C VAL A 41 2.80 14.74 8.54
N VAL A 42 3.08 13.45 8.77
CA VAL A 42 2.09 12.48 9.25
C VAL A 42 2.19 12.37 10.76
N LEU A 43 1.10 12.59 11.49
CA LEU A 43 1.02 12.27 12.92
C LEU A 43 0.67 10.79 13.09
N VAL A 44 1.51 10.01 13.76
CA VAL A 44 1.31 8.58 14.01
C VAL A 44 1.09 8.36 15.51
N LEU A 45 -0.13 7.97 15.85
CA LEU A 45 -0.57 7.73 17.22
C LEU A 45 -0.52 6.22 17.50
N VAL A 46 0.50 5.81 18.25
CA VAL A 46 0.82 4.40 18.55
C VAL A 46 0.40 4.00 19.97
N GLU A 47 0.18 2.72 20.23
CA GLU A 47 -0.11 2.24 21.59
C GLU A 47 1.11 2.27 22.50
N SER A 48 2.29 2.00 21.93
CA SER A 48 3.58 2.08 22.60
C SER A 48 4.67 2.28 21.55
N GLN A 49 5.85 2.75 21.97
CA GLN A 49 7.00 2.89 21.08
C GLN A 49 7.52 1.57 20.48
N TYR A 50 7.07 0.42 20.98
CA TYR A 50 7.51 -0.90 20.55
C TYR A 50 6.39 -1.73 19.90
N SER A 51 5.22 -1.13 19.62
CA SER A 51 4.12 -1.88 19.02
C SER A 51 4.49 -2.31 17.60
N GLN A 52 4.26 -3.60 17.28
CA GLN A 52 4.63 -4.13 15.97
C GLN A 52 3.95 -3.37 14.82
N LEU A 53 2.65 -3.07 14.96
CA LEU A 53 1.92 -2.33 13.93
C LEU A 53 2.42 -0.89 13.82
N GLY A 54 2.76 -0.23 14.94
CA GLY A 54 3.38 1.09 14.92
C GLY A 54 4.71 1.09 14.17
N GLN A 55 5.57 0.10 14.44
CA GLN A 55 6.84 -0.10 13.75
C GLN A 55 6.66 -0.41 12.26
N ASP A 56 5.67 -1.23 11.89
CA ASP A 56 5.35 -1.51 10.48
C ASP A 56 4.87 -0.25 9.74
N ILE A 57 4.05 0.59 10.38
CA ILE A 57 3.60 1.87 9.81
C ILE A 57 4.82 2.78 9.58
N VAL A 58 5.69 2.90 10.58
CA VAL A 58 6.89 3.74 10.52
C VAL A 58 7.84 3.26 9.43
N ALA A 59 8.12 1.97 9.36
CA ALA A 59 8.99 1.39 8.34
C ALA A 59 8.47 1.69 6.92
N ILE A 60 7.14 1.65 6.71
CA ILE A 60 6.54 2.08 5.45
C ILE A 60 6.78 3.57 5.22
N LEU A 61 6.47 4.45 6.18
CA LEU A 61 6.67 5.90 6.04
C LEU A 61 8.14 6.27 5.76
N GLU A 62 9.08 5.63 6.45
CA GLU A 62 10.53 5.79 6.24
C GLU A 62 10.96 5.32 4.85
N SER A 63 10.48 4.17 4.39
CA SER A 63 10.78 3.66 3.05
C SER A 63 10.28 4.58 1.93
N LEU A 64 9.25 5.39 2.22
CA LEU A 64 8.70 6.39 1.31
C LEU A 64 9.31 7.79 1.50
N HIS A 65 10.25 7.93 2.44
CA HIS A 65 10.83 9.21 2.84
C HIS A 65 9.80 10.27 3.27
N TYR A 66 8.69 9.84 3.87
CA TYR A 66 7.69 10.76 4.42
C TYR A 66 8.11 11.25 5.79
N ARG A 67 7.93 12.54 6.05
CA ARG A 67 8.12 13.09 7.39
C ARG A 67 6.96 12.66 8.28
N PHE A 68 7.28 12.21 9.48
CA PHE A 68 6.27 11.82 10.46
C PHE A 68 6.68 12.23 11.87
N HIS A 69 5.69 12.34 12.74
CA HIS A 69 5.85 12.52 14.17
C HIS A 69 5.10 11.39 14.87
N MET A 70 5.82 10.60 15.67
CA MET A 70 5.24 9.52 16.45
C MET A 70 4.92 10.02 17.86
N GLU A 71 3.72 9.72 18.35
CA GLU A 71 3.27 10.04 19.69
C GLU A 71 2.50 8.85 20.29
N ILE A 72 2.63 8.61 21.59
CA ILE A 72 1.91 7.53 22.26
C ILE A 72 0.48 7.98 22.54
N ALA A 73 -0.49 7.26 21.98
CA ALA A 73 -1.93 7.50 22.14
C ALA A 73 -2.41 7.16 23.56
N SER A 74 -2.10 8.06 24.49
CA SER A 74 -2.63 8.01 25.85
C SER A 74 -4.12 8.33 25.79
N GLY A 75 -4.98 7.35 26.07
CA GLY A 75 -6.45 7.53 25.96
C GLY A 75 -7.06 8.56 26.93
N LYS A 76 -6.23 9.18 27.78
CA LYS A 76 -6.57 10.27 28.71
C LYS A 76 -5.53 11.39 28.69
N GLY A 77 -4.52 11.30 27.82
CA GLY A 77 -3.47 12.32 27.71
C GLY A 77 -3.87 13.38 26.70
N ASP A 78 -3.24 14.55 26.80
CA ASP A 78 -3.44 15.61 25.82
C ASP A 78 -2.84 15.21 24.47
N LEU A 79 -3.51 15.62 23.40
CA LEU A 79 -2.95 15.49 22.06
C LEU A 79 -1.75 16.42 21.89
N PRO A 80 -0.77 16.05 21.05
CA PRO A 80 0.30 16.98 20.69
C PRO A 80 -0.31 18.21 20.01
N PRO A 81 0.33 19.38 20.09
CA PRO A 81 -0.17 20.58 19.41
C PRO A 81 -0.44 20.29 17.94
N LEU A 82 -1.67 20.52 17.49
CA LEU A 82 -2.12 20.26 16.11
C LEU A 82 -1.88 21.45 15.20
N THR A 83 -1.83 22.65 15.77
CA THR A 83 -1.58 23.91 15.06
C THR A 83 -0.36 24.61 15.63
N GLU A 84 0.35 25.35 14.78
CA GLU A 84 1.46 26.21 15.18
C GLU A 84 1.36 27.48 14.34
N LYS A 85 1.43 28.67 14.97
CA LYS A 85 1.45 29.98 14.28
C LYS A 85 0.37 30.14 13.18
N GLY A 86 -0.83 29.57 13.39
CA GLY A 86 -1.96 29.68 12.46
C GLY A 86 -1.95 28.73 11.27
N HIS A 87 -1.04 27.75 11.20
CA HIS A 87 -1.09 26.64 10.23
C HIS A 87 -1.21 25.29 10.95
N GLY A 88 -1.68 24.28 10.21
CA GLY A 88 -1.81 22.92 10.72
C GLY A 88 -0.48 22.18 10.62
N ARG A 89 -0.06 21.51 11.69
CA ARG A 89 1.25 20.84 11.75
C ARG A 89 1.28 19.49 11.05
N TYR A 90 0.11 18.93 10.74
CA TYR A 90 -0.02 17.58 10.18
C TYR A 90 -1.00 17.56 9.02
N SER A 91 -0.62 16.93 7.91
CA SER A 91 -1.49 16.73 6.75
C SER A 91 -2.33 15.45 6.86
N LEU A 92 -1.96 14.53 7.76
CA LEU A 92 -2.61 13.24 7.96
C LEU A 92 -2.42 12.78 9.41
N ILE A 93 -3.43 12.10 9.96
CA ILE A 93 -3.33 11.42 11.26
C ILE A 93 -3.55 9.92 11.08
N ILE A 94 -2.67 9.09 11.63
CA ILE A 94 -2.77 7.63 11.64
C ILE A 94 -2.91 7.15 13.08
N TYR A 95 -3.99 6.43 13.38
CA TYR A 95 -4.18 5.73 14.63
C TYR A 95 -3.87 4.24 14.46
N GLU A 96 -2.87 3.76 15.19
CA GLU A 96 -2.58 2.33 15.29
C GLU A 96 -3.77 1.55 15.89
N ASN A 97 -4.53 2.17 16.78
CA ASN A 97 -5.73 1.60 17.37
C ASN A 97 -6.94 2.52 17.17
N LEU A 98 -7.87 2.08 16.32
CA LEU A 98 -9.11 2.78 16.00
C LEU A 98 -9.98 3.05 17.24
N LEU A 99 -9.91 2.21 18.26
CA LEU A 99 -10.65 2.44 19.50
C LEU A 99 -10.11 3.64 20.29
N LYS A 100 -8.82 3.96 20.17
CA LYS A 100 -8.27 5.20 20.77
C LYS A 100 -8.81 6.44 20.08
N TYR A 101 -9.07 6.36 18.79
CA TYR A 101 -9.72 7.43 18.03
C TYR A 101 -11.19 7.60 18.43
N THR A 102 -11.98 6.53 18.45
CA THR A 102 -13.43 6.62 18.72
C THR A 102 -13.78 6.84 20.20
N ASN A 103 -12.89 6.45 21.11
CA ASN A 103 -13.09 6.54 22.57
C ASN A 103 -12.21 7.60 23.22
N VAL A 104 -11.68 8.56 22.46
CA VAL A 104 -11.03 9.74 23.01
C VAL A 104 -12.04 10.56 23.85
N ASP A 105 -11.56 11.28 24.86
CA ASP A 105 -12.41 12.13 25.69
C ASP A 105 -13.06 13.27 24.88
N MET A 106 -14.11 13.89 25.45
CA MET A 106 -14.94 14.84 24.71
C MET A 106 -14.15 16.08 24.24
N TRP A 107 -13.18 16.54 25.02
CA TRP A 107 -12.39 17.73 24.68
C TRP A 107 -11.49 17.45 23.50
N ASN A 108 -10.67 16.40 23.60
CA ASN A 108 -9.79 15.98 22.51
C ASN A 108 -10.57 15.56 21.26
N ARG A 109 -11.76 14.97 21.40
CA ARG A 109 -12.64 14.66 20.26
C ARG A 109 -13.07 15.91 19.52
N GLN A 110 -13.49 16.94 20.25
CA GLN A 110 -13.92 18.20 19.65
C GLN A 110 -12.73 18.90 18.97
N LEU A 111 -11.56 18.92 19.62
CA LEU A 111 -10.33 19.49 19.08
C LEU A 111 -9.91 18.79 17.77
N LEU A 112 -9.88 17.46 17.77
CA LEU A 112 -9.56 16.67 16.57
C LEU A 112 -10.57 16.90 15.45
N HIS A 113 -11.86 16.91 15.77
CA HIS A 113 -12.90 17.13 14.78
C HIS A 113 -12.80 18.52 14.15
N GLN A 114 -12.62 19.57 14.96
CA GLN A 114 -12.37 20.92 14.47
C GLN A 114 -11.13 20.96 13.58
N TYR A 115 -10.01 20.38 14.04
CA TYR A 115 -8.79 20.36 13.23
C TYR A 115 -8.97 19.63 11.89
N CYS A 116 -9.58 18.45 11.90
CA CYS A 116 -9.81 17.65 10.68
C CYS A 116 -10.74 18.35 9.68
N THR A 117 -11.76 19.07 10.17
CA THR A 117 -12.71 19.78 9.32
C THR A 117 -12.15 21.10 8.80
N GLU A 118 -11.47 21.88 9.65
CA GLU A 118 -10.89 23.20 9.30
C GLU A 118 -9.68 23.05 8.37
N TYR A 119 -8.80 22.08 8.62
CA TYR A 119 -7.58 21.85 7.86
C TYR A 119 -7.73 20.72 6.82
N THR A 120 -8.93 20.15 6.66
CA THR A 120 -9.25 19.05 5.72
C THR A 120 -8.40 17.78 5.91
N VAL A 121 -7.91 17.56 7.13
CA VAL A 121 -7.02 16.45 7.48
C VAL A 121 -7.79 15.14 7.58
N GLY A 122 -7.33 14.12 6.85
CA GLY A 122 -7.89 12.77 6.91
C GLY A 122 -7.34 11.93 8.06
N VAL A 123 -8.06 10.85 8.39
CA VAL A 123 -7.66 9.90 9.45
C VAL A 123 -7.55 8.48 8.90
N ILE A 124 -6.43 7.81 9.19
CA ILE A 124 -6.31 6.36 8.98
C ILE A 124 -6.43 5.67 10.33
N GLY A 125 -7.20 4.59 10.42
CA GLY A 125 -7.39 3.85 11.66
C GLY A 125 -7.30 2.35 11.45
N PHE A 126 -6.56 1.67 12.32
CA PHE A 126 -6.46 0.22 12.31
C PHE A 126 -7.23 -0.38 13.48
N TYR A 127 -8.04 -1.40 13.21
CA TYR A 127 -8.65 -2.22 14.24
C TYR A 127 -8.07 -3.63 14.16
N ARG A 128 -7.37 -4.04 15.21
CA ARG A 128 -6.89 -5.42 15.39
C ARG A 128 -7.77 -6.10 16.43
N SER A 129 -8.46 -7.16 16.04
CA SER A 129 -9.19 -7.95 17.01
C SER A 129 -8.23 -8.78 17.85
N THR A 130 -8.66 -9.08 19.05
CA THR A 130 -8.00 -9.96 20.02
C THR A 130 -8.97 -11.06 20.40
N GLU A 131 -8.49 -12.10 21.10
CA GLU A 131 -9.33 -13.18 21.62
C GLU A 131 -10.47 -12.66 22.52
N ASN A 132 -10.24 -11.55 23.21
CA ASN A 132 -11.22 -10.90 24.10
C ASN A 132 -12.14 -9.91 23.38
N SER A 133 -11.97 -9.70 22.07
CA SER A 133 -12.79 -8.75 21.31
C SER A 133 -14.20 -9.29 21.14
N PRO A 134 -15.24 -8.47 21.37
CA PRO A 134 -16.62 -8.89 21.18
C PRO A 134 -16.88 -9.22 19.71
N PRO A 135 -17.62 -10.30 19.37
CA PRO A 135 -17.85 -10.72 17.98
C PRO A 135 -18.47 -9.64 17.10
N LEU A 136 -19.28 -8.76 17.70
CA LEU A 136 -19.90 -7.62 17.05
C LEU A 136 -19.65 -6.36 17.87
N LEU A 137 -19.12 -5.32 17.24
CA LEU A 137 -18.81 -4.04 17.89
C LEU A 137 -19.36 -2.88 17.07
N LYS A 138 -20.12 -1.98 17.72
CA LYS A 138 -20.54 -0.72 17.12
C LYS A 138 -19.54 0.37 17.50
N LEU A 139 -18.97 1.06 16.51
CA LEU A 139 -18.04 2.15 16.79
C LEU A 139 -18.79 3.35 17.37
N ARG A 140 -18.24 3.93 18.43
CA ARG A 140 -18.84 5.10 19.06
C ARG A 140 -18.73 6.30 18.13
N GLY A 141 -19.87 6.94 17.84
CA GLY A 141 -19.90 8.18 17.07
C GLY A 141 -19.71 8.01 15.56
N LEU A 142 -19.63 6.77 15.06
CA LEU A 142 -19.57 6.46 13.63
C LEU A 142 -20.65 5.42 13.31
N PRO A 143 -21.36 5.51 12.17
CA PRO A 143 -22.40 4.56 11.79
C PRO A 143 -21.77 3.28 11.19
N VAL A 144 -20.82 2.66 11.90
CA VAL A 144 -20.06 1.50 11.44
C VAL A 144 -20.12 0.39 12.49
N VAL A 145 -20.37 -0.83 12.02
CA VAL A 145 -20.39 -2.05 12.81
C VAL A 145 -19.28 -2.98 12.34
N LEU A 146 -18.53 -3.52 13.29
CA LEU A 146 -17.39 -4.42 13.10
C LEU A 146 -17.82 -5.84 13.46
N ARG A 147 -17.48 -6.82 12.63
CA ARG A 147 -17.48 -8.24 13.00
C ARG A 147 -16.04 -8.71 13.15
N THR A 148 -15.67 -9.24 14.30
CA THR A 148 -14.28 -9.55 14.64
C THR A 148 -13.98 -11.04 14.54
N ASN A 149 -12.69 -11.41 14.59
CA ASN A 149 -12.21 -12.79 14.63
C ASN A 149 -12.82 -13.67 13.52
N GLN A 150 -12.79 -13.16 12.29
CA GLN A 150 -13.33 -13.81 11.10
C GLN A 150 -12.24 -14.60 10.36
N LEU A 151 -12.64 -15.74 9.79
CA LEU A 151 -11.85 -16.47 8.80
C LEU A 151 -12.27 -16.04 7.40
N LEU A 152 -11.33 -15.49 6.65
CA LEU A 152 -11.58 -14.89 5.34
C LEU A 152 -10.69 -15.49 4.25
N PHE A 153 -11.19 -15.45 3.03
CA PHE A 153 -10.50 -15.93 1.83
C PHE A 153 -10.85 -15.09 0.61
N ASP A 154 -10.05 -15.20 -0.44
CA ASP A 154 -10.26 -14.53 -1.72
C ASP A 154 -10.47 -13.01 -1.57
N CYS A 155 -9.43 -12.28 -1.13
CA CYS A 155 -9.50 -10.83 -0.99
C CYS A 155 -9.47 -10.15 -2.36
N CYS A 156 -10.39 -9.22 -2.59
CA CYS A 156 -10.58 -8.50 -3.82
C CYS A 156 -10.44 -6.99 -3.61
N VAL A 157 -9.75 -6.34 -4.53
CA VAL A 157 -9.65 -4.88 -4.61
C VAL A 157 -10.84 -4.34 -5.41
N VAL A 158 -11.60 -3.42 -4.80
CA VAL A 158 -12.83 -2.87 -5.39
C VAL A 158 -12.47 -1.81 -6.44
N SER A 159 -12.77 -2.08 -7.71
CA SER A 159 -12.38 -1.23 -8.85
C SER A 159 -13.00 0.17 -8.85
N SER A 160 -14.14 0.36 -8.20
CA SER A 160 -14.84 1.64 -8.12
C SER A 160 -14.35 2.57 -7.01
N SER A 161 -13.35 2.17 -6.22
CA SER A 161 -12.84 3.00 -5.13
C SER A 161 -11.98 4.15 -5.65
N PRO A 162 -12.28 5.42 -5.31
CA PRO A 162 -11.46 6.57 -5.70
C PRO A 162 -10.13 6.68 -4.93
N LEU A 163 -9.95 5.84 -3.91
CA LEU A 163 -8.71 5.76 -3.14
C LEU A 163 -7.54 5.23 -3.98
N LEU A 164 -7.80 4.27 -4.85
CA LEU A 164 -6.79 3.53 -5.60
C LEU A 164 -5.98 4.44 -6.53
N HIS A 165 -4.66 4.33 -6.46
CA HIS A 165 -3.73 5.03 -7.35
C HIS A 165 -2.60 4.12 -7.82
N LEU A 166 -1.91 3.50 -6.86
CA LEU A 166 -0.89 2.49 -7.08
C LEU A 166 -1.51 1.10 -7.25
N THR A 167 -2.48 0.76 -6.40
CA THR A 167 -3.06 -0.59 -6.35
C THR A 167 -4.07 -0.77 -7.48
N LYS A 168 -3.82 -1.77 -8.33
CA LYS A 168 -4.76 -2.12 -9.40
C LYS A 168 -5.85 -3.07 -8.90
N PRO A 169 -7.06 -3.01 -9.47
CA PRO A 169 -8.11 -3.98 -9.18
C PRO A 169 -7.65 -5.41 -9.47
N GLY A 170 -8.08 -6.36 -8.65
CA GLY A 170 -7.68 -7.76 -8.74
C GLY A 170 -8.16 -8.58 -7.55
N THR A 171 -7.84 -9.87 -7.56
CA THR A 171 -8.19 -10.80 -6.49
C THR A 171 -6.95 -11.58 -6.05
N ASP A 172 -6.63 -11.49 -4.78
CA ASP A 172 -5.69 -12.37 -4.09
C ASP A 172 -6.45 -13.61 -3.59
N ARG A 173 -6.22 -14.74 -4.25
CA ARG A 173 -6.99 -15.98 -4.04
C ARG A 173 -6.39 -16.83 -2.92
N GLY A 174 -7.26 -17.54 -2.21
CA GLY A 174 -6.88 -18.44 -1.13
C GLY A 174 -7.12 -17.85 0.26
N ASN A 175 -6.58 -18.52 1.28
CA ASN A 175 -6.80 -18.15 2.68
C ASN A 175 -6.04 -16.87 3.02
N LEU A 176 -6.74 -15.94 3.69
CA LEU A 176 -6.07 -14.78 4.25
C LEU A 176 -5.28 -15.17 5.51
N PRO A 177 -4.15 -14.52 5.80
CA PRO A 177 -3.31 -14.88 6.93
C PRO A 177 -4.02 -14.63 8.26
N GLY A 178 -4.02 -15.64 9.14
CA GLY A 178 -4.58 -15.58 10.50
C GLY A 178 -6.12 -15.59 10.57
N GLU A 179 -6.64 -15.59 11.80
CA GLU A 179 -8.08 -15.78 12.09
C GLU A 179 -8.71 -14.56 12.81
N ASP A 180 -7.90 -13.54 13.07
CA ASP A 180 -8.22 -12.28 13.74
C ASP A 180 -8.65 -11.18 12.75
N TRP A 181 -9.34 -11.54 11.66
CA TRP A 181 -9.83 -10.52 10.73
C TRP A 181 -11.06 -9.81 11.28
N THR A 182 -11.13 -8.50 11.02
CA THR A 182 -12.31 -7.70 11.27
C THR A 182 -12.91 -7.23 9.96
N THR A 183 -14.23 -7.32 9.83
CA THR A 183 -14.98 -6.82 8.68
C THR A 183 -15.92 -5.69 9.08
N PHE A 184 -16.13 -4.75 8.16
CA PHE A 184 -16.94 -3.56 8.38
C PHE A 184 -18.26 -3.65 7.63
N SER A 185 -19.31 -3.18 8.28
CA SER A 185 -20.60 -2.91 7.65
C SER A 185 -21.14 -1.58 8.13
N SER A 186 -21.69 -0.78 7.22
CA SER A 186 -22.35 0.48 7.53
C SER A 186 -23.69 0.54 6.80
N ASN A 187 -24.67 1.21 7.41
CA ASN A 187 -25.92 1.58 6.75
C ASN A 187 -25.89 3.03 6.21
N HIS A 188 -24.75 3.72 6.33
CA HIS A 188 -24.60 5.10 5.91
C HIS A 188 -23.83 5.16 4.59
N SER A 189 -24.30 6.02 3.68
CA SER A 189 -23.75 6.14 2.34
C SER A 189 -22.26 6.53 2.33
N SER A 190 -21.81 7.34 3.29
CA SER A 190 -20.40 7.80 3.41
C SER A 190 -19.34 6.71 3.30
N TYR A 191 -19.67 5.46 3.62
CA TYR A 191 -18.71 4.36 3.68
C TYR A 191 -18.74 3.50 2.40
N GLN A 192 -17.57 3.28 1.81
CA GLN A 192 -17.37 2.41 0.65
C GLN A 192 -16.29 1.37 0.95
N ALA A 193 -16.48 0.13 0.48
CA ALA A 193 -15.45 -0.88 0.57
C ALA A 193 -14.30 -0.59 -0.41
N VAL A 194 -13.07 -0.73 0.07
CA VAL A 194 -11.84 -0.66 -0.72
C VAL A 194 -11.32 -2.07 -0.98
N LEU A 195 -11.30 -2.89 0.08
CA LEU A 195 -11.04 -4.32 0.02
C LEU A 195 -12.25 -5.09 0.53
N GLN A 196 -12.57 -6.17 -0.17
CA GLN A 196 -13.58 -7.14 0.24
C GLN A 196 -12.97 -8.54 0.29
N ALA A 197 -13.47 -9.40 1.15
CA ALA A 197 -13.07 -10.81 1.20
C ALA A 197 -14.28 -11.68 1.47
N ARG A 198 -14.21 -12.95 1.07
CA ARG A 198 -15.29 -13.91 1.34
C ARG A 198 -15.16 -14.46 2.76
N SER A 199 -16.29 -14.60 3.44
CA SER A 199 -16.40 -15.36 4.69
C SER A 199 -17.01 -16.74 4.45
N LYS A 200 -16.57 -17.74 5.23
CA LYS A 200 -17.06 -19.12 5.14
C LYS A 200 -18.55 -19.21 5.50
N ASP A 201 -19.01 -18.33 6.38
CA ASP A 201 -20.41 -18.26 6.82
C ASP A 201 -21.36 -17.70 5.73
N GLY A 202 -20.80 -17.07 4.68
CA GLY A 202 -21.54 -16.56 3.54
C GLY A 202 -21.90 -17.60 2.48
N ALA A 203 -21.35 -18.81 2.57
CA ALA A 203 -21.62 -19.89 1.62
C ALA A 203 -22.88 -20.73 1.95
N GLY A 204 -23.49 -20.50 3.13
CA GLY A 204 -24.58 -21.34 3.67
C GLY A 204 -25.96 -20.68 3.77
N ALA A 205 -26.12 -19.39 3.49
CA ALA A 205 -27.40 -18.68 3.62
C ALA A 205 -28.18 -18.57 2.29
N SER A 206 -28.14 -19.62 1.47
CA SER A 206 -29.07 -19.79 0.34
C SER A 206 -30.15 -20.80 0.71
N SER A 207 -30.99 -20.42 1.67
CA SER A 207 -32.30 -21.03 1.86
C SER A 207 -33.25 -19.99 2.43
N GLY A 208 -34.08 -19.40 1.57
CA GLY A 208 -35.27 -18.63 1.96
C GLY A 208 -35.21 -17.13 1.66
N ASP A 209 -35.88 -16.74 0.58
CA ASP A 209 -36.57 -15.47 0.33
C ASP A 209 -36.11 -14.19 1.04
N SER A 210 -35.46 -13.29 0.28
CA SER A 210 -35.73 -11.84 0.21
C SER A 210 -34.71 -11.14 -0.72
N PRO A 211 -35.12 -10.54 -1.86
CA PRO A 211 -34.21 -9.88 -2.78
C PRO A 211 -34.12 -8.37 -2.50
N GLU A 212 -33.65 -7.95 -1.32
CA GLU A 212 -33.48 -6.53 -1.01
C GLU A 212 -32.23 -6.24 -0.14
N SER A 213 -31.03 -6.44 -0.71
CA SER A 213 -29.84 -5.65 -0.35
C SER A 213 -28.71 -5.98 -1.34
N GLY A 214 -28.22 -4.98 -2.07
CA GLY A 214 -27.29 -5.10 -3.20
C GLY A 214 -25.84 -5.49 -2.86
N PHE A 215 -25.61 -6.38 -1.89
CA PHE A 215 -24.30 -6.97 -1.62
C PHE A 215 -24.34 -8.45 -1.99
N ASN A 216 -23.58 -8.84 -3.02
CA ASN A 216 -23.42 -10.23 -3.44
C ASN A 216 -23.09 -11.13 -2.23
N SER A 217 -23.93 -12.15 -2.01
CA SER A 217 -23.89 -13.08 -0.90
C SER A 217 -22.47 -13.56 -0.57
N GLY A 218 -21.94 -13.08 0.56
CA GLY A 218 -20.74 -13.61 1.20
C GLY A 218 -19.48 -12.72 1.18
N LEU A 219 -19.48 -11.59 0.45
CA LEU A 219 -18.36 -10.64 0.48
C LEU A 219 -18.51 -9.64 1.64
N GLN A 220 -17.44 -9.49 2.43
CA GLN A 220 -17.37 -8.61 3.58
C GLN A 220 -16.22 -7.63 3.44
N ALA A 221 -16.44 -6.35 3.77
CA ALA A 221 -15.40 -5.32 3.62
C ALA A 221 -14.33 -5.46 4.69
N THR A 222 -13.06 -5.60 4.30
CA THR A 222 -11.90 -5.67 5.22
C THR A 222 -11.16 -4.34 5.32
N VAL A 223 -11.35 -3.46 4.33
CA VAL A 223 -10.92 -2.05 4.37
C VAL A 223 -12.06 -1.20 3.84
N VAL A 224 -12.39 -0.13 4.56
CA VAL A 224 -13.43 0.84 4.14
C VAL A 224 -12.88 2.25 4.09
N GLN A 225 -13.37 3.00 3.12
CA GLN A 225 -13.14 4.43 2.97
C GLN A 225 -14.41 5.17 3.43
N ASP A 226 -14.23 6.15 4.29
CA ASP A 226 -15.24 7.12 4.69
C ASP A 226 -15.00 8.43 3.94
N MET A 227 -15.98 8.84 3.14
CA MET A 227 -15.94 10.05 2.32
C MET A 227 -16.18 11.34 3.13
N GLY A 228 -16.47 11.22 4.43
CA GLY A 228 -16.75 12.35 5.31
C GLY A 228 -18.13 12.97 5.11
N LEU A 229 -19.08 12.26 4.48
CA LEU A 229 -20.45 12.74 4.29
C LEU A 229 -21.27 12.72 5.60
N TYR A 230 -20.82 11.96 6.60
CA TYR A 230 -21.49 11.86 7.90
C TYR A 230 -21.14 13.01 8.84
N ASP A 231 -19.85 13.37 8.95
CA ASP A 231 -19.35 14.36 9.91
C ASP A 231 -18.24 15.26 9.36
N GLY A 232 -18.06 15.34 8.04
CA GLY A 232 -17.07 16.19 7.40
C GLY A 232 -15.63 15.66 7.43
N VAL A 233 -15.33 14.54 8.10
CA VAL A 233 -13.97 14.01 8.20
C VAL A 233 -13.80 12.77 7.33
N ARG A 234 -12.81 12.79 6.44
CA ARG A 234 -12.47 11.63 5.59
C ARG A 234 -11.65 10.62 6.36
N ARG A 235 -11.92 9.33 6.18
CA ARG A 235 -11.22 8.26 6.88
C ARG A 235 -10.93 7.05 6.00
N VAL A 236 -9.92 6.26 6.37
CA VAL A 236 -9.70 4.91 5.85
C VAL A 236 -9.47 3.96 7.01
N LEU A 237 -10.29 2.92 7.11
CA LEU A 237 -10.32 2.01 8.25
C LEU A 237 -9.88 0.60 7.81
N PHE A 238 -8.89 0.05 8.50
CA PHE A 238 -8.33 -1.27 8.24
C PHE A 238 -8.78 -2.27 9.30
N GLY A 239 -9.28 -3.43 8.86
CA GLY A 239 -9.80 -4.50 9.70
C GLY A 239 -8.74 -5.52 10.13
N LYS A 240 -7.46 -5.17 9.96
CA LYS A 240 -6.29 -5.90 10.42
C LYS A 240 -5.06 -5.00 10.35
N GLY A 241 -3.95 -5.43 10.95
CA GLY A 241 -2.64 -4.76 10.78
C GLY A 241 -2.03 -4.92 9.38
N LEU A 242 -0.74 -4.62 9.28
CA LEU A 242 0.03 -4.58 8.02
C LEU A 242 0.74 -5.90 7.67
N GLY A 243 0.49 -6.98 8.41
CA GLY A 243 1.02 -8.31 8.11
C GLY A 243 0.51 -8.88 6.77
N TYR A 244 -0.63 -8.40 6.27
CA TYR A 244 -1.14 -8.74 4.95
C TYR A 244 -0.60 -7.77 3.89
N TRP A 245 0.00 -8.31 2.82
CA TRP A 245 0.74 -7.54 1.82
C TRP A 245 -0.10 -6.44 1.14
N LEU A 246 -1.37 -6.73 0.84
CA LEU A 246 -2.25 -5.78 0.17
C LEU A 246 -2.61 -4.59 1.07
N HIS A 247 -2.66 -4.76 2.39
CA HIS A 247 -2.85 -3.64 3.32
C HIS A 247 -1.70 -2.63 3.24
N LYS A 248 -0.47 -3.09 2.97
CA LYS A 248 0.68 -2.19 2.78
C LYS A 248 0.47 -1.29 1.56
N LEU A 249 0.02 -1.86 0.44
CA LEU A 249 -0.27 -1.08 -0.77
C LEU A 249 -1.44 -0.11 -0.58
N ILE A 250 -2.53 -0.59 0.05
CA ILE A 250 -3.69 0.25 0.33
C ILE A 250 -3.37 1.37 1.32
N LEU A 251 -2.43 1.17 2.26
CA LEU A 251 -1.94 2.24 3.13
C LEU A 251 -1.26 3.36 2.32
N VAL A 252 -0.42 3.01 1.35
CA VAL A 252 0.23 4.00 0.46
C VAL A 252 -0.82 4.79 -0.33
N ASP A 253 -1.82 4.10 -0.89
CA ASP A 253 -2.91 4.75 -1.61
C ASP A 253 -3.78 5.63 -0.70
N ALA A 254 -4.06 5.18 0.53
CA ALA A 254 -4.81 5.93 1.53
C ALA A 254 -4.09 7.22 1.94
N ILE A 255 -2.77 7.17 2.15
CA ILE A 255 -1.95 8.35 2.46
C ILE A 255 -2.03 9.36 1.31
N SER A 256 -1.85 8.91 0.06
CA SER A 256 -1.96 9.76 -1.11
C SER A 256 -3.36 10.37 -1.23
N TYR A 257 -4.41 9.56 -1.06
CA TYR A 257 -5.80 9.98 -1.19
C TYR A 257 -6.20 11.03 -0.13
N LEU A 258 -5.93 10.74 1.15
CA LEU A 258 -6.35 11.59 2.28
C LEU A 258 -5.53 12.88 2.40
N THR A 259 -4.36 12.96 1.75
CA THR A 259 -3.55 14.18 1.68
C THR A 259 -3.79 14.99 0.40
N ASP A 260 -4.88 14.70 -0.33
CA ASP A 260 -5.21 15.36 -1.61
C ASP A 260 -4.03 15.31 -2.58
N ARG A 261 -3.36 14.15 -2.62
CA ARG A 261 -2.19 13.85 -3.45
C ARG A 261 -0.93 14.66 -3.13
N LYS A 262 -0.88 15.41 -2.01
CA LYS A 262 0.34 16.08 -1.53
C LYS A 262 1.47 15.10 -1.22
N LEU A 263 1.13 13.91 -0.72
CA LEU A 263 2.07 12.80 -0.46
C LEU A 263 1.85 11.66 -1.48
N MET A 264 1.83 11.98 -2.76
CA MET A 264 1.72 11.00 -3.84
C MET A 264 3.10 10.60 -4.36
N LEU A 265 3.29 9.31 -4.63
CA LEU A 265 4.49 8.78 -5.26
C LEU A 265 4.28 8.66 -6.77
N GLY A 266 5.35 8.75 -7.55
CA GLY A 266 5.31 8.35 -8.95
C GLY A 266 4.95 6.87 -9.12
N LEU A 267 4.48 6.49 -10.30
CA LEU A 267 4.18 5.09 -10.67
C LEU A 267 5.38 4.37 -11.29
N GLU A 268 6.53 5.04 -11.45
CA GLU A 268 7.75 4.47 -12.01
C GLU A 268 8.40 3.49 -11.02
N ARG A 269 8.71 2.28 -11.48
CA ARG A 269 9.35 1.23 -10.68
C ARG A 269 10.58 0.72 -11.40
N HIS A 270 11.72 0.75 -10.72
CA HIS A 270 12.96 0.18 -11.23
C HIS A 270 13.12 -1.23 -10.66
N ILE A 271 13.40 -2.19 -11.54
CA ILE A 271 13.77 -3.56 -11.16
C ILE A 271 15.21 -3.76 -11.62
N LEU A 272 16.12 -3.94 -10.65
CA LEU A 272 17.49 -4.32 -10.93
C LEU A 272 17.61 -5.84 -10.79
N VAL A 273 18.08 -6.50 -11.85
CA VAL A 273 18.39 -7.94 -11.83
C VAL A 273 19.90 -8.05 -11.93
N ASP A 274 20.52 -8.51 -10.83
CA ASP A 274 21.94 -8.78 -10.79
C ASP A 274 22.23 -10.26 -11.07
N ILE A 275 23.29 -10.53 -11.81
CA ILE A 275 23.69 -11.89 -12.20
C ILE A 275 25.15 -12.08 -11.84
N ASP A 276 25.37 -12.70 -10.69
CA ASP A 276 26.70 -13.05 -10.20
C ASP A 276 27.23 -14.34 -10.84
N ASP A 277 28.54 -14.55 -10.64
CA ASP A 277 29.22 -15.82 -10.89
C ASP A 277 29.12 -16.42 -12.31
N ILE A 278 28.91 -15.55 -13.31
CA ILE A 278 28.70 -15.94 -14.72
C ILE A 278 29.77 -16.91 -15.25
N PHE A 279 31.03 -16.79 -14.78
CA PHE A 279 32.15 -17.60 -15.27
C PHE A 279 32.80 -18.54 -14.24
N VAL A 280 32.33 -18.56 -12.99
CA VAL A 280 33.01 -19.27 -11.88
C VAL A 280 32.25 -20.50 -11.38
N GLY A 281 31.15 -20.87 -12.03
CA GLY A 281 30.39 -22.08 -11.72
C GLY A 281 31.16 -23.39 -11.94
N LYS A 282 30.84 -24.41 -11.14
CA LYS A 282 31.36 -25.78 -11.31
C LYS A 282 30.90 -26.39 -12.64
N GLU A 283 31.68 -27.32 -13.17
CA GLU A 283 31.30 -28.07 -14.37
C GLU A 283 29.94 -28.77 -14.18
N GLY A 284 29.05 -28.67 -15.17
CA GLY A 284 27.66 -29.15 -15.08
C GLY A 284 26.63 -28.14 -14.55
N THR A 285 27.05 -27.10 -13.82
CA THR A 285 26.17 -26.00 -13.39
C THR A 285 26.56 -24.63 -13.96
N ARG A 286 27.74 -24.54 -14.57
CA ARG A 286 28.22 -23.34 -15.26
C ARG A 286 27.28 -22.98 -16.41
N MET A 287 26.95 -21.70 -16.49
CA MET A 287 26.14 -21.15 -17.56
C MET A 287 26.77 -21.44 -18.93
N THR A 288 26.00 -22.05 -19.82
CA THR A 288 26.43 -22.36 -21.18
C THR A 288 26.01 -21.27 -22.15
N ALA A 289 26.61 -21.26 -23.35
CA ALA A 289 26.17 -20.37 -24.42
C ALA A 289 24.69 -20.57 -24.81
N LYS A 290 24.13 -21.78 -24.58
CA LYS A 290 22.71 -22.06 -24.81
C LYS A 290 21.84 -21.34 -23.78
N ASP A 291 22.25 -21.33 -22.52
CA ASP A 291 21.52 -20.69 -21.42
C ASP A 291 21.49 -19.18 -21.59
N VAL A 292 22.61 -18.56 -21.98
CA VAL A 292 22.68 -17.12 -22.29
C VAL A 292 21.72 -16.74 -23.42
N LYS A 293 21.60 -17.58 -24.46
CA LYS A 293 20.63 -17.35 -25.56
C LYS A 293 19.19 -17.43 -25.06
N ILE A 294 18.88 -18.39 -24.18
CA ILE A 294 17.56 -18.50 -23.56
C ILE A 294 17.28 -17.29 -22.67
N PHE A 295 18.26 -16.82 -21.89
CA PHE A 295 18.14 -15.62 -21.06
C PHE A 295 17.83 -14.38 -21.92
N PHE A 296 18.52 -14.20 -23.04
CA PHE A 296 18.23 -13.11 -23.96
C PHE A 296 16.80 -13.20 -24.54
N GLN A 297 16.34 -14.39 -24.93
CA GLN A 297 14.97 -14.59 -25.39
C GLN A 297 13.93 -14.33 -24.28
N ALA A 298 14.22 -14.76 -23.05
CA ALA A 298 13.37 -14.50 -21.90
C ALA A 298 13.30 -13.01 -21.58
N LYS A 299 14.42 -12.28 -21.68
CA LYS A 299 14.45 -10.81 -21.54
C LYS A 299 13.57 -10.12 -22.58
N CYS A 300 13.62 -10.55 -23.85
CA CYS A 300 12.73 -10.02 -24.89
C CYS A 300 11.25 -10.31 -24.58
N LYS A 301 10.92 -11.52 -24.12
CA LYS A 301 9.54 -11.86 -23.72
C LYS A 301 9.08 -11.07 -22.50
N PHE A 302 9.95 -10.88 -21.52
CA PHE A 302 9.69 -10.07 -20.34
C PHE A 302 9.38 -8.63 -20.76
N SER A 303 10.26 -8.02 -21.57
CA SER A 303 10.05 -6.68 -22.12
C SER A 303 8.72 -6.56 -22.88
N VAL A 304 8.33 -7.57 -23.67
CA VAL A 304 7.07 -7.56 -24.43
C VAL A 304 5.85 -7.72 -23.52
N SER A 305 5.94 -8.57 -22.49
CA SER A 305 4.88 -8.72 -21.47
C SER A 305 4.77 -7.50 -20.56
N THR A 306 5.83 -6.69 -20.46
CA THR A 306 5.88 -5.45 -19.68
C THR A 306 5.85 -4.22 -20.58
N ASN A 307 5.40 -4.27 -21.84
CA ASN A 307 5.38 -3.09 -22.74
C ASN A 307 4.42 -1.96 -22.28
N ASP A 308 3.76 -2.12 -21.13
CA ASP A 308 3.17 -1.02 -20.34
C ASP A 308 4.20 -0.34 -19.39
N ILE A 309 5.48 -0.69 -19.46
CA ILE A 309 6.61 -0.23 -18.63
C ILE A 309 7.83 0.00 -19.54
N PRO A 310 8.30 1.25 -19.71
CA PRO A 310 9.51 1.52 -20.48
C PRO A 310 10.74 0.97 -19.73
N SER A 311 11.53 0.14 -20.42
CA SER A 311 12.79 -0.39 -19.89
C SER A 311 13.98 0.21 -20.64
N SER A 312 14.98 0.69 -19.90
CA SER A 312 16.28 1.06 -20.44
C SER A 312 17.29 0.01 -19.97
N SER A 313 18.11 -0.50 -20.89
CA SER A 313 19.19 -1.43 -20.55
C SER A 313 20.52 -0.84 -20.98
N SER A 314 21.38 -0.53 -20.01
CA SER A 314 22.78 -0.24 -20.26
C SER A 314 23.61 -1.50 -20.06
N SER A 315 24.47 -1.80 -21.02
CA SER A 315 25.50 -2.83 -20.93
C SER A 315 26.85 -2.12 -21.10
N SER A 316 27.65 -2.06 -20.04
CA SER A 316 29.00 -1.49 -20.10
C SER A 316 29.99 -2.55 -20.58
N PRO A 317 30.73 -2.35 -21.69
CA PRO A 317 31.82 -3.23 -22.06
C PRO A 317 33.12 -2.76 -21.38
N SER A 318 33.71 -3.60 -20.54
CA SER A 318 35.10 -3.45 -20.13
C SER A 318 36.01 -3.86 -21.29
N SER A 319 36.68 -2.88 -21.88
CA SER A 319 37.58 -3.08 -23.02
C SER A 319 38.95 -3.62 -22.57
N SER A 320 39.33 -4.81 -23.06
CA SER A 320 40.72 -5.13 -23.36
C SER A 320 40.85 -5.27 -24.88
N SER A 321 41.70 -4.43 -25.45
CA SER A 321 41.90 -4.18 -26.88
C SER A 321 42.58 -5.35 -27.60
N LEU A 322 42.13 -5.66 -28.83
CA LEU A 322 42.97 -6.10 -29.95
C LEU A 322 42.29 -5.79 -31.29
N SER A 323 43.09 -5.31 -32.22
CA SER A 323 42.75 -4.60 -33.46
C SER A 323 42.30 -5.47 -34.63
N SER A 324 41.43 -4.95 -35.50
CA SER A 324 41.65 -4.91 -36.97
C SER A 324 40.62 -4.05 -37.72
N LYS A 325 41.12 -3.33 -38.72
CA LYS A 325 40.48 -2.49 -39.77
C LYS A 325 39.57 -3.35 -40.69
N SER A 326 38.59 -2.92 -41.51
CA SER A 326 38.01 -1.66 -42.00
C SER A 326 36.87 -2.03 -42.98
N SER A 327 35.77 -1.26 -43.05
CA SER A 327 35.05 -0.75 -44.26
C SER A 327 33.54 -0.53 -44.03
N SER A 328 33.10 0.72 -44.25
CA SER A 328 31.74 1.32 -44.10
C SER A 328 30.78 1.03 -45.28
N PRO A 329 29.58 1.67 -45.39
CA PRO A 329 28.46 1.80 -44.44
C PRO A 329 27.10 1.43 -45.11
N HIS A 330 26.02 1.16 -44.36
CA HIS A 330 24.65 1.61 -44.72
C HIS A 330 23.64 1.42 -43.56
N HIS A 331 22.94 2.52 -43.29
CA HIS A 331 21.59 2.71 -42.73
C HIS A 331 21.24 2.44 -41.25
N LEU A 332 20.75 3.56 -40.67
CA LEU A 332 19.76 3.76 -39.60
C LEU A 332 19.98 2.98 -38.31
N HIS A 333 20.26 3.71 -37.21
CA HIS A 333 19.74 3.33 -35.90
C HIS A 333 19.63 4.54 -34.97
N HIS A 334 18.51 4.57 -34.26
CA HIS A 334 18.12 5.52 -33.23
C HIS A 334 19.22 5.67 -32.16
N HIS A 335 19.59 6.90 -31.86
CA HIS A 335 20.54 7.23 -30.80
C HIS A 335 19.87 7.07 -29.41
N CYS A 336 20.43 6.19 -28.58
CA CYS A 336 20.27 6.22 -27.12
C CYS A 336 21.37 7.12 -26.52
N HIS A 337 21.00 8.21 -25.86
CA HIS A 337 21.94 9.08 -25.15
C HIS A 337 22.60 8.37 -23.96
N HIS A 338 23.87 8.68 -23.72
CA HIS A 338 24.64 8.25 -22.55
C HIS A 338 24.85 9.44 -21.60
N HIS A 339 24.57 9.25 -20.30
CA HIS A 339 25.14 10.09 -19.25
C HIS A 339 26.08 9.25 -18.38
N HIS A 340 27.29 9.78 -18.18
CA HIS A 340 28.32 9.23 -17.32
C HIS A 340 28.24 9.87 -15.94
N HIS A 341 28.29 9.06 -14.88
CA HIS A 341 28.87 9.48 -13.60
C HIS A 341 29.65 8.30 -13.01
N HIS A 342 30.98 8.46 -12.97
CA HIS A 342 31.89 7.59 -12.23
C HIS A 342 32.13 8.18 -10.84
N HIS A 343 32.04 7.35 -9.79
CA HIS A 343 32.98 7.35 -8.66
C HIS A 343 32.87 6.01 -7.90
N HIS A 344 33.89 5.16 -8.04
CA HIS A 344 34.12 4.02 -7.15
C HIS A 344 35.21 4.39 -6.15
N HIS A 345 34.94 4.24 -4.85
CA HIS A 345 35.97 4.14 -3.82
C HIS A 345 36.23 2.65 -3.54
N HIS A 346 37.45 2.20 -3.82
CA HIS A 346 37.94 0.89 -3.42
C HIS A 346 38.52 0.99 -2.00
N HIS A 347 37.96 0.21 -1.06
CA HIS A 347 38.64 -0.13 0.19
C HIS A 347 39.09 -1.59 0.13
N HIS A 348 40.39 -1.81 -0.05
CA HIS A 348 41.04 -3.09 0.26
C HIS A 348 41.24 -3.19 1.77
N GLN A 349 40.77 -4.28 2.40
CA GLN A 349 41.27 -4.71 3.71
C GLN A 349 42.08 -5.99 3.54
N HIS A 350 43.35 -5.90 3.93
CA HIS A 350 44.29 -7.01 4.06
C HIS A 350 43.99 -7.80 5.34
N ASN A 351 43.89 -9.13 5.19
CA ASN A 351 44.00 -10.09 6.30
C ASN A 351 45.48 -10.48 6.49
N PRO A 352 45.96 -10.63 7.73
CA PRO A 352 47.02 -11.56 8.03
C PRO A 352 46.58 -12.62 9.04
N SER A 353 46.88 -13.86 8.68
CA SER A 353 46.81 -15.09 9.46
C SER A 353 47.85 -15.12 10.58
N SER A 354 47.47 -15.59 11.78
CA SER A 354 48.37 -16.32 12.69
C SER A 354 47.61 -17.02 13.82
N SER A 355 47.78 -18.34 13.91
CA SER A 355 47.61 -19.20 15.10
C SER A 355 48.93 -19.97 15.29
N PRO A 356 49.21 -20.69 16.41
CA PRO A 356 48.63 -20.74 17.76
C PRO A 356 49.80 -20.63 18.82
N PRO A 357 49.87 -21.22 20.06
CA PRO A 357 49.38 -22.53 20.55
C PRO A 357 48.61 -22.52 21.90
N SER A 358 48.03 -23.68 22.19
CA SER A 358 47.38 -24.13 23.42
C SER A 358 48.37 -24.54 24.52
N SER A 359 48.09 -24.19 25.78
CA SER A 359 48.27 -25.05 26.98
C SER A 359 47.89 -24.32 28.27
N ALA A 360 46.81 -24.78 28.93
CA ALA A 360 46.67 -25.06 30.37
C ALA A 360 45.25 -25.56 30.64
#